data_AF-A0A257L2D6-F1
#
_entry.id   AF-A0A257L2D6-F1
#
_cell.length_a   1.000
_cell.length_b   1.000
_cell.length_c   1.000
_cell.angle_alpha   90.00
_cell.angle_beta   90.00
_cell.angle_gamma   90.00
#
_symmetry.space_group_name_H-M   'P 1'
#
loop_
_entity.id
_entity.type
_entity.pdbx_description
1 polymer ?
#
loop_
_entity_poly.entity_id
_entity_poly.type
_entity_poly.pdbx_seq_one_letter_code
_entity_poly.pdbx_strand_id
1 'polypeptide(L)'
;MQHGGADAGYRSYLTRFPDENFAVVVFSNSAEFNADKIAHQVVDIYLKDKLKKEDKPHELKKDIAPVVFAVDPNIFKTYVGEFELKPGFILTVSTADNELFSQATGQPKFALNPTSNTAFLVKGVDAKIEFIPNEGKNIKLLKIHQGGQIMEVPRLTEFDKSAVSLSDFSGKFYSEELSTTFHFNVVENKLVASNSRLSDFNLSPVKEDIFNGEAWFFGQVEFIRNSEKIITGFKVSNGRVRNLYFEKIK
;
A
#
# COMPACT_ATOMS: atom_id res chain seq x y z
N MET A 1 7.63 12.64 -21.22
CA MET A 1 6.94 13.28 -20.07
C MET A 1 5.57 12.66 -19.95
N GLN A 2 5.11 12.33 -18.74
CA GLN A 2 3.82 11.67 -18.57
C GLN A 2 3.15 12.05 -17.25
N HIS A 3 1.83 11.96 -17.21
CA HIS A 3 1.05 12.11 -15.99
C HIS A 3 -0.27 11.35 -16.09
N GLY A 4 -0.69 10.75 -14.98
CA GLY A 4 -1.99 10.09 -14.85
C GLY A 4 -2.99 10.93 -14.06
N GLY A 5 -4.27 10.57 -14.12
CA GLY A 5 -5.31 11.13 -13.28
C GLY A 5 -6.35 10.07 -12.98
N ALA A 6 -6.84 10.07 -11.75
CA ALA A 6 -7.88 9.16 -11.31
C ALA A 6 -8.73 9.88 -10.26
N ASP A 7 -10.04 9.88 -10.48
CA ASP A 7 -11.01 10.34 -9.51
C ASP A 7 -12.29 9.52 -9.64
N ALA A 8 -12.73 8.90 -8.55
CA ALA A 8 -13.89 8.00 -8.52
C ALA A 8 -13.96 7.09 -9.79
N GLY A 9 -14.93 7.34 -10.66
CA GLY A 9 -15.19 6.63 -11.92
C GLY A 9 -14.30 7.04 -13.10
N TYR A 10 -13.51 8.11 -13.02
CA TYR A 10 -12.78 8.70 -14.13
C TYR A 10 -11.30 8.33 -14.11
N ARG A 11 -10.73 8.13 -15.30
CA ARG A 11 -9.31 7.88 -15.53
C ARG A 11 -8.82 8.76 -16.68
N SER A 12 -7.65 9.35 -16.51
CA SER A 12 -6.98 10.11 -17.56
C SER A 12 -5.50 9.75 -17.60
N TYR A 13 -4.91 9.81 -18.78
CA TYR A 13 -3.48 9.65 -18.93
C TYR A 13 -2.97 10.49 -20.09
N LEU A 14 -1.84 11.16 -19.89
CA LEU A 14 -1.12 11.88 -20.92
C LEU A 14 0.32 11.38 -20.96
N THR A 15 0.82 11.13 -22.16
CA THR A 15 2.25 10.94 -22.42
C THR A 15 2.68 11.74 -23.65
N ARG A 16 3.87 12.35 -23.57
CA ARG A 16 4.47 13.24 -24.58
C ARG A 16 5.91 12.81 -24.84
N PHE A 17 6.23 12.70 -26.13
CA PHE A 17 7.53 12.34 -26.72
C PHE A 17 8.09 13.53 -27.52
N PRO A 18 8.76 14.50 -26.86
CA PRO A 18 9.14 15.79 -27.45
C PRO A 18 9.89 15.68 -28.78
N ASP A 19 10.89 14.81 -28.83
CA ASP A 19 11.79 14.60 -29.98
C ASP A 19 11.02 14.11 -31.22
N GLU A 20 9.96 13.35 -31.00
CA GLU A 20 9.07 12.80 -32.04
C GLU A 20 7.90 13.73 -32.36
N ASN A 21 7.78 14.86 -31.65
CA ASN A 21 6.63 15.76 -31.69
C ASN A 21 5.28 15.03 -31.55
N PHE A 22 5.24 13.97 -30.74
CA PHE A 22 4.09 13.09 -30.57
C PHE A 22 3.55 13.11 -29.14
N ALA A 23 2.22 13.02 -28.98
CA ALA A 23 1.54 12.91 -27.70
C ALA A 23 0.34 11.96 -27.80
N VAL A 24 0.07 11.24 -26.71
CA VAL A 24 -1.15 10.45 -26.55
C VAL A 24 -1.85 10.90 -25.28
N VAL A 25 -3.15 11.15 -25.41
CA VAL A 25 -4.03 11.47 -24.28
C VAL A 25 -5.21 10.49 -24.31
N VAL A 26 -5.50 9.90 -23.16
CA VAL A 26 -6.60 8.95 -22.98
C VAL A 26 -7.47 9.43 -21.85
N PHE A 27 -8.79 9.43 -22.06
CA PHE A 27 -9.80 9.70 -21.04
C PHE A 27 -10.77 8.53 -20.97
N SER A 28 -11.25 8.25 -19.77
CA SER A 28 -12.27 7.23 -19.51
C SER A 28 -13.13 7.63 -18.33
N ASN A 29 -14.41 7.24 -18.38
CA ASN A 29 -15.40 7.35 -17.32
C ASN A 29 -15.70 5.98 -16.66
N SER A 30 -14.79 5.00 -16.78
CA SER A 30 -14.83 3.75 -16.03
C SER A 30 -13.64 3.65 -15.07
N ALA A 31 -13.94 3.35 -13.79
CA ALA A 31 -12.94 3.19 -12.73
C ALA A 31 -11.95 2.04 -13.00
N GLU A 32 -12.39 1.03 -13.75
CA GLU A 32 -11.61 -0.17 -14.07
C GLU A 32 -10.74 0.01 -15.32
N PHE A 33 -10.92 1.10 -16.06
CA PHE A 33 -10.22 1.31 -17.31
C PHE A 33 -8.76 1.67 -17.10
N ASN A 34 -7.86 0.90 -17.70
CA ASN A 34 -6.43 1.14 -17.55
C ASN A 34 -5.89 2.13 -18.60
N ALA A 35 -6.10 3.42 -18.37
CA ALA A 35 -5.76 4.49 -19.31
C ALA A 35 -4.26 4.57 -19.65
N ASP A 36 -3.37 4.24 -18.71
CA ASP A 36 -1.92 4.27 -18.93
C ASP A 36 -1.51 3.22 -19.99
N LYS A 37 -1.99 1.99 -19.84
CA LYS A 37 -1.67 0.86 -20.70
C LYS A 37 -2.16 1.10 -22.12
N ILE A 38 -3.39 1.60 -22.26
CA ILE A 38 -3.94 1.94 -23.57
C ILE A 38 -3.14 3.05 -24.24
N ALA A 39 -2.77 4.09 -23.49
CA ALA A 39 -1.94 5.17 -24.05
C ALA A 39 -0.60 4.63 -24.58
N HIS A 40 0.06 3.74 -23.83
CA HIS A 40 1.31 3.12 -24.27
C HIS A 40 1.13 2.17 -25.46
N GLN A 41 0.03 1.43 -25.55
CA GLN A 41 -0.25 0.62 -26.74
C GLN A 41 -0.40 1.48 -28.00
N VAL A 42 -1.01 2.66 -27.90
CA VAL A 42 -1.08 3.62 -29.02
C VAL A 42 0.33 4.14 -29.36
N VAL A 43 1.14 4.47 -28.35
CA VAL A 43 2.55 4.85 -28.55
C VAL A 43 3.33 3.76 -29.29
N ASP A 44 3.20 2.51 -28.87
CA ASP A 44 3.90 1.36 -29.48
C ASP A 44 3.54 1.20 -30.97
N ILE A 45 2.30 1.51 -31.35
CA ILE A 45 1.84 1.47 -32.74
C ILE A 45 2.44 2.64 -33.55
N TYR A 46 2.37 3.86 -33.03
CA TYR A 46 2.74 5.06 -33.79
C TYR A 46 4.25 5.34 -33.83
N LEU A 47 4.98 4.96 -32.77
CA LEU A 47 6.42 5.16 -32.66
C LEU A 47 7.21 3.87 -32.86
N LYS A 48 6.59 2.80 -33.38
CA LYS A 48 7.20 1.48 -33.56
C LYS A 48 8.62 1.51 -34.16
N ASP A 49 8.84 2.35 -35.17
CA ASP A 49 10.11 2.45 -35.90
C ASP A 49 11.12 3.39 -35.25
N LYS A 50 10.70 4.19 -34.26
CA LYS A 50 11.50 5.19 -33.55
C LYS A 50 11.85 4.79 -32.13
N LEU A 51 11.04 3.97 -31.50
CA LEU A 51 11.36 3.36 -30.21
C LEU A 51 12.57 2.46 -30.44
N LYS A 52 13.75 2.90 -29.97
CA LYS A 52 14.86 1.98 -29.79
C LYS A 52 14.34 0.87 -28.91
N LYS A 53 14.25 -0.35 -29.45
CA LYS A 53 14.31 -1.52 -28.58
C LYS A 53 15.64 -1.37 -27.88
N GLU A 54 15.63 -0.93 -26.63
CA GLU A 54 16.69 -1.37 -25.76
C GLU A 54 16.68 -2.88 -25.92
N ASP A 55 17.84 -3.42 -26.31
CA ASP A 55 18.16 -4.79 -26.02
C ASP A 55 18.09 -4.90 -24.49
N LYS A 56 16.87 -5.07 -23.96
CA LYS A 56 16.69 -5.88 -22.76
C LYS A 56 17.57 -7.09 -23.04
N PRO A 57 18.50 -7.46 -22.14
CA PRO A 57 19.26 -8.68 -22.29
C PRO A 57 18.30 -9.72 -22.82
N HIS A 58 18.63 -10.30 -23.96
CA HIS A 58 17.85 -11.33 -24.60
C HIS A 58 17.80 -12.47 -23.57
N GLU A 59 16.87 -12.41 -22.63
CA GLU A 59 16.32 -13.62 -22.05
C GLU A 59 15.70 -14.28 -23.26
N LEU A 60 16.50 -15.18 -23.83
CA LEU A 60 16.12 -16.08 -24.88
C LEU A 60 14.67 -16.48 -24.61
N LYS A 61 13.76 -16.00 -25.46
CA LYS A 61 12.49 -16.68 -25.68
C LYS A 61 12.84 -18.04 -26.28
N LYS A 62 13.38 -18.94 -25.46
CA LYS A 62 13.11 -20.34 -25.63
C LYS A 62 11.61 -20.46 -25.42
N ASP A 63 10.95 -21.21 -26.27
CA ASP A 63 9.67 -21.83 -25.98
C ASP A 63 9.84 -22.79 -24.78
N ILE A 64 10.10 -22.22 -23.61
CA ILE A 64 9.98 -22.91 -22.34
C ILE A 64 8.53 -22.68 -21.97
N ALA A 65 7.76 -23.75 -21.85
CA ALA A 65 6.55 -23.73 -21.02
C ALA A 65 6.85 -22.88 -19.77
N PRO A 66 5.96 -21.98 -19.34
CA PRO A 66 6.25 -21.07 -18.23
C PRO A 66 6.89 -21.88 -17.10
N VAL A 67 8.15 -21.59 -16.79
CA VAL A 67 8.84 -22.26 -15.70
C VAL A 67 8.13 -21.76 -14.45
N VAL A 68 7.12 -22.49 -14.01
CA VAL A 68 6.50 -22.29 -12.72
C VAL A 68 7.61 -22.58 -11.73
N PHE A 69 8.24 -21.53 -11.22
CA PHE A 69 9.23 -21.68 -10.18
C PHE A 69 8.49 -22.16 -8.94
N ALA A 70 8.53 -23.47 -8.71
CA ALA A 70 7.87 -24.09 -7.57
C ALA A 70 8.70 -23.76 -6.33
N VAL A 71 8.22 -22.80 -5.55
CA VAL A 71 8.78 -22.49 -4.24
C VAL A 71 8.17 -23.47 -3.24
N ASP A 72 9.00 -24.04 -2.36
CA ASP A 72 8.50 -24.90 -1.28
C ASP A 72 7.50 -24.12 -0.41
N PRO A 73 6.22 -24.53 -0.36
CA PRO A 73 5.20 -23.82 0.41
C PRO A 73 5.56 -23.66 1.89
N ASN A 74 6.44 -24.50 2.44
CA ASN A 74 6.92 -24.38 3.81
C ASN A 74 7.63 -23.06 4.08
N ILE A 75 8.30 -22.47 3.08
CA ILE A 75 9.01 -21.20 3.27
C ILE A 75 8.05 -20.00 3.30
N PHE A 76 6.85 -20.12 2.73
CA PHE A 76 5.87 -19.03 2.71
C PHE A 76 5.47 -18.58 4.10
N LYS A 77 5.48 -19.49 5.09
CA LYS A 77 5.26 -19.14 6.50
C LYS A 77 6.24 -18.07 6.98
N THR A 78 7.48 -18.09 6.48
CA THR A 78 8.51 -17.09 6.84
C THR A 78 8.30 -15.74 6.15
N TYR A 79 7.53 -15.71 5.04
CA TYR A 79 7.29 -14.53 4.21
C TYR A 79 6.05 -13.77 4.65
N VAL A 80 5.03 -14.50 5.14
CA VAL A 80 3.81 -13.93 5.72
C VAL A 80 4.14 -12.96 6.85
N GLY A 81 3.52 -11.79 6.81
CA GLY A 81 3.72 -10.70 7.76
C GLY A 81 3.25 -9.35 7.23
N GLU A 82 3.37 -8.33 8.07
CA GLU A 82 3.04 -6.94 7.75
C GLU A 82 4.32 -6.11 7.61
N PHE A 83 4.37 -5.26 6.59
CA PHE A 83 5.54 -4.46 6.25
C PHE A 83 5.11 -3.00 6.02
N GLU A 84 5.79 -2.04 6.65
CA GLU A 84 5.36 -0.64 6.60
C GLU A 84 6.10 0.13 5.50
N LEU A 85 5.37 0.61 4.48
CA LEU A 85 5.93 1.37 3.36
C LEU A 85 6.03 2.86 3.69
N LYS A 86 5.00 3.39 4.34
CA LYS A 86 4.90 4.74 4.90
C LYS A 86 4.05 4.64 6.18
N PRO A 87 4.08 5.64 7.08
CA PRO A 87 3.22 5.67 8.27
C PRO A 87 1.76 5.27 7.95
N GLY A 88 1.37 4.06 8.39
CA GLY A 88 0.01 3.53 8.23
C GLY A 88 -0.38 3.10 6.83
N PHE A 89 0.60 3.02 5.93
CA PHE A 89 0.47 2.38 4.63
C PHE A 89 1.24 1.06 4.68
N ILE A 90 0.51 0.02 5.08
CA ILE A 90 1.04 -1.30 5.38
C ILE A 90 0.82 -2.19 4.16
N LEU A 91 1.84 -2.97 3.80
CA LEU A 91 1.76 -4.07 2.87
C LEU A 91 1.66 -5.37 3.67
N THR A 92 0.52 -6.05 3.58
CA THR A 92 0.29 -7.36 4.19
C THR A 92 0.62 -8.44 3.17
N VAL A 93 1.55 -9.32 3.53
CA VAL A 93 1.83 -10.55 2.78
C VAL A 93 1.10 -11.71 3.46
N SER A 94 0.27 -12.41 2.70
CA SER A 94 -0.53 -13.54 3.17
C SER A 94 -0.39 -14.74 2.24
N THR A 95 -0.80 -15.93 2.69
CA THR A 95 -0.83 -17.15 1.88
C THR A 95 -2.24 -17.74 1.86
N ALA A 96 -2.68 -18.25 0.73
CA ALA A 96 -3.90 -19.04 0.57
C ALA A 96 -3.70 -20.06 -0.56
N ASP A 97 -4.15 -21.29 -0.39
CA ASP A 97 -4.03 -22.37 -1.39
C ASP A 97 -2.61 -22.56 -1.96
N ASN A 98 -1.59 -22.42 -1.11
CA ASN A 98 -0.16 -22.44 -1.49
C ASN A 98 0.24 -21.37 -2.51
N GLU A 99 -0.46 -20.24 -2.55
CA GLU A 99 -0.07 -19.03 -3.28
C GLU A 99 0.17 -17.88 -2.30
N LEU A 100 1.16 -17.05 -2.60
CA LEU A 100 1.38 -15.81 -1.87
C LEU A 100 0.58 -14.67 -2.47
N PHE A 101 0.14 -13.78 -1.59
CA PHE A 101 -0.60 -12.58 -1.95
C PHE A 101 -0.03 -11.37 -1.22
N SER A 102 -0.07 -10.23 -1.89
CA SER A 102 0.23 -8.93 -1.29
C SER A 102 -1.01 -8.04 -1.33
N GLN A 103 -1.23 -7.27 -0.27
CA GLN A 103 -2.30 -6.29 -0.20
C GLN A 103 -1.79 -5.05 0.54
N ALA A 104 -1.81 -3.90 -0.12
CA ALA A 104 -1.53 -2.63 0.53
C ALA A 104 -2.81 -2.03 1.15
N THR A 105 -2.69 -1.25 2.21
CA THR A 105 -3.84 -0.57 2.86
C THR A 105 -4.72 0.16 1.82
N GLY A 106 -6.01 -0.18 1.77
CA GLY A 106 -6.96 0.45 0.84
C GLY A 106 -6.81 0.04 -0.63
N GLN A 107 -6.00 -0.98 -0.94
CA GLN A 107 -5.84 -1.52 -2.30
C GLN A 107 -6.39 -2.95 -2.41
N PRO A 108 -6.70 -3.41 -3.65
CA PRO A 108 -7.01 -4.81 -3.90
C PRO A 108 -5.87 -5.74 -3.50
N LYS A 109 -6.21 -7.00 -3.29
CA LYS A 109 -5.25 -8.09 -3.05
C LYS A 109 -4.74 -8.62 -4.40
N PHE A 110 -3.43 -8.79 -4.52
CA PHE A 110 -2.77 -9.27 -5.74
C PHE A 110 -1.98 -10.54 -5.47
N ALA A 111 -2.07 -11.52 -6.37
CA ALA A 111 -1.26 -12.73 -6.33
C ALA A 111 0.21 -12.41 -6.64
N LEU A 112 1.13 -13.15 -6.01
CA LEU A 112 2.56 -13.04 -6.21
C LEU A 112 3.07 -14.26 -6.98
N ASN A 113 3.60 -14.03 -8.17
CA ASN A 113 4.16 -15.09 -9.01
C ASN A 113 5.66 -15.24 -8.72
N PRO A 114 6.14 -16.43 -8.29
CA PRO A 114 7.55 -16.63 -7.99
C PRO A 114 8.43 -16.54 -9.24
N THR A 115 9.56 -15.86 -9.09
CA THR A 115 10.66 -15.80 -10.08
C THR A 115 11.96 -16.38 -9.53
N SER A 116 12.07 -16.47 -8.20
CA SER A 116 13.10 -17.23 -7.47
C SER A 116 12.53 -17.61 -6.10
N ASN A 117 13.32 -18.22 -5.22
CA ASN A 117 12.92 -18.46 -3.84
C ASN A 117 12.54 -17.16 -3.12
N THR A 118 13.22 -16.04 -3.39
CA THR A 118 13.03 -14.77 -2.66
C THR A 118 12.49 -13.63 -3.50
N ALA A 119 12.19 -13.83 -4.80
CA ALA A 119 11.74 -12.77 -5.69
C ALA A 119 10.44 -13.13 -6.40
N PHE A 120 9.49 -12.20 -6.40
CA PHE A 120 8.13 -12.41 -6.93
C PHE A 120 7.68 -11.21 -7.76
N LEU A 121 6.93 -11.47 -8.82
CA LEU A 121 6.21 -10.45 -9.59
C LEU A 121 4.79 -10.29 -9.06
N VAL A 122 4.31 -9.05 -8.99
CA VAL A 122 2.93 -8.76 -8.57
C VAL A 122 2.00 -8.93 -9.78
N LYS A 123 1.07 -9.88 -9.72
CA LYS A 123 0.16 -10.14 -10.84
C LYS A 123 -0.72 -8.92 -11.13
N GLY A 124 -0.61 -8.39 -12.36
CA GLY A 124 -1.42 -7.25 -12.81
C GLY A 124 -0.81 -5.87 -12.50
N VAL A 125 0.37 -5.82 -11.88
CA VAL A 125 1.10 -4.58 -11.58
C VAL A 125 2.54 -4.76 -12.06
N ASP A 126 3.12 -3.76 -12.72
CA ASP A 126 4.55 -3.78 -13.09
C ASP A 126 5.41 -3.48 -11.86
N ALA A 127 5.45 -4.46 -10.95
CA ALA A 127 6.18 -4.41 -9.70
C ALA A 127 6.78 -5.77 -9.36
N LYS A 128 7.97 -5.73 -8.76
CA LYS A 128 8.69 -6.89 -8.23
C LYS A 128 8.93 -6.72 -6.74
N ILE A 129 8.70 -7.77 -5.97
CA ILE A 129 8.98 -7.82 -4.53
C ILE A 129 10.14 -8.80 -4.30
N GLU A 130 11.18 -8.34 -3.62
CA GLU A 130 12.28 -9.19 -3.13
C GLU A 130 12.21 -9.30 -1.60
N PHE A 131 12.18 -10.53 -1.09
CA PHE A 131 12.12 -10.85 0.31
C PHE A 131 13.54 -10.98 0.89
N ILE A 132 13.91 -10.10 1.81
CA ILE A 132 15.23 -10.09 2.43
C ILE A 132 15.17 -10.80 3.79
N PRO A 133 15.75 -12.00 3.94
CA PRO A 133 15.67 -12.78 5.17
C PRO A 133 16.48 -12.17 6.32
N ASN A 134 16.09 -12.50 7.56
CA ASN A 134 16.86 -12.17 8.76
C ASN A 134 17.67 -13.39 9.22
N GLU A 135 18.90 -13.58 8.73
CA GLU A 135 19.82 -14.62 9.21
C GLU A 135 19.19 -16.04 9.31
N GLY A 136 18.36 -16.42 8.34
CA GLY A 136 17.68 -17.72 8.32
C GLY A 136 16.35 -17.79 9.09
N LYS A 137 15.85 -16.66 9.61
CA LYS A 137 14.51 -16.51 10.20
C LYS A 137 13.52 -15.89 9.20
N ASN A 138 12.39 -15.42 9.73
CA ASN A 138 11.42 -14.57 9.05
C ASN A 138 12.05 -13.40 8.28
N ILE A 139 11.32 -12.91 7.28
CA ILE A 139 11.77 -11.81 6.43
C ILE A 139 11.94 -10.52 7.23
N LYS A 140 13.13 -9.90 7.11
CA LYS A 140 13.49 -8.64 7.76
C LYS A 140 12.79 -7.45 7.10
N LEU A 141 12.85 -7.41 5.77
CA LEU A 141 12.29 -6.33 4.96
C LEU A 141 12.00 -6.82 3.54
N LEU A 142 11.19 -6.05 2.82
CA LEU A 142 10.99 -6.22 1.39
C LEU A 142 11.74 -5.14 0.62
N LYS A 143 12.22 -5.47 -0.58
CA LYS A 143 12.57 -4.47 -1.60
C LYS A 143 11.51 -4.51 -2.68
N ILE A 144 10.81 -3.39 -2.86
CA ILE A 144 9.79 -3.25 -3.90
C ILE A 144 10.38 -2.44 -5.04
N HIS A 145 10.44 -3.05 -6.22
CA HIS A 145 10.86 -2.41 -7.46
C HIS A 145 9.60 -2.03 -8.23
N GLN A 146 9.36 -0.74 -8.41
CA GLN A 146 8.19 -0.24 -9.14
C GLN A 146 8.49 1.13 -9.75
N GLY A 147 8.15 1.33 -11.03
CA GLY A 147 8.33 2.62 -11.71
C GLY A 147 9.78 3.11 -11.74
N GLY A 148 10.76 2.20 -11.79
CA GLY A 148 12.19 2.52 -11.77
C GLY A 148 12.77 2.86 -10.39
N GLN A 149 11.95 2.84 -9.33
CA GLN A 149 12.38 3.06 -7.95
C GLN A 149 12.51 1.74 -7.18
N ILE A 150 13.36 1.73 -6.15
CA ILE A 150 13.49 0.64 -5.18
C ILE A 150 13.11 1.21 -3.82
N MET A 151 12.10 0.62 -3.18
CA MET A 151 11.64 0.98 -1.85
C MET A 151 11.98 -0.13 -0.86
N GLU A 152 12.67 0.20 0.24
CA GLU A 152 12.90 -0.73 1.34
C GLU A 152 11.76 -0.65 2.35
N VAL A 153 11.17 -1.79 2.68
CA VAL A 153 9.93 -1.89 3.45
C VAL A 153 10.16 -2.81 4.65
N PRO A 154 10.53 -2.26 5.82
CA PRO A 154 10.81 -3.08 7.00
C PRO A 154 9.57 -3.84 7.47
N ARG A 155 9.79 -5.07 7.98
CA ARG A 155 8.75 -5.83 8.67
C ARG A 155 8.36 -5.09 9.94
N LEU A 156 7.06 -5.00 10.20
CA LEU A 156 6.55 -4.50 11.47
C LEU A 156 6.93 -5.45 12.60
N THR A 157 7.43 -4.87 13.69
CA THR A 157 7.75 -5.62 14.91
C THR A 157 6.47 -6.19 15.52
N GLU A 158 6.52 -7.45 15.97
CA GLU A 158 5.42 -8.05 16.70
C GLU A 158 5.13 -7.24 17.97
N PHE A 159 3.84 -6.98 18.21
CA PHE A 159 3.34 -6.21 19.33
C PHE A 159 2.17 -6.95 19.96
N ASP A 160 2.20 -7.12 21.28
CA ASP A 160 1.09 -7.72 22.02
C ASP A 160 -0.07 -6.72 22.12
N LYS A 161 -1.00 -6.86 21.18
CA LYS A 161 -2.22 -6.04 21.10
C LYS A 161 -3.10 -6.18 22.34
N SER A 162 -2.99 -7.29 23.08
CA SER A 162 -3.82 -7.52 24.28
C SER A 162 -3.40 -6.67 25.47
N ALA A 163 -2.19 -6.11 25.45
CA ALA A 163 -1.71 -5.18 26.47
C ALA A 163 -2.35 -3.79 26.37
N VAL A 164 -3.07 -3.49 25.29
CA VAL A 164 -3.66 -2.17 25.03
C VAL A 164 -5.08 -2.09 25.59
N SER A 165 -5.29 -1.19 26.55
CA SER A 165 -6.62 -0.83 27.05
C SER A 165 -7.33 0.09 26.04
N LEU A 166 -8.19 -0.46 25.17
CA LEU A 166 -8.87 0.31 24.13
C LEU A 166 -9.76 1.44 24.68
N SER A 167 -10.27 1.31 25.91
CA SER A 167 -11.10 2.34 26.54
C SER A 167 -10.35 3.64 26.80
N ASP A 168 -9.03 3.61 26.98
CA ASP A 168 -8.20 4.79 27.20
C ASP A 168 -8.30 5.80 26.04
N PHE A 169 -8.44 5.26 24.83
CA PHE A 169 -8.45 6.02 23.57
C PHE A 169 -9.83 6.54 23.19
N SER A 170 -10.87 6.17 23.96
CA SER A 170 -12.23 6.65 23.70
C SER A 170 -12.37 8.14 24.02
N GLY A 171 -13.20 8.81 23.24
CA GLY A 171 -13.47 10.24 23.40
C GLY A 171 -13.80 10.95 22.10
N LYS A 172 -14.00 12.25 22.21
CA LYS A 172 -14.24 13.15 21.09
C LYS A 172 -13.00 13.95 20.81
N PHE A 173 -12.66 14.12 19.54
CA PHE A 173 -11.43 14.77 19.14
C PHE A 173 -11.68 15.69 17.95
N TYR A 174 -11.24 16.94 18.05
CA TYR A 174 -11.50 17.99 17.08
C TYR A 174 -10.21 18.47 16.44
N SER A 175 -10.25 18.71 15.13
CA SER A 175 -9.18 19.38 14.39
C SER A 175 -9.68 20.74 13.93
N GLU A 176 -9.00 21.80 14.36
CA GLU A 176 -9.28 23.17 13.89
C GLU A 176 -9.02 23.28 12.37
N GLU A 177 -7.92 22.69 11.90
CA GLU A 177 -7.50 22.72 10.50
C GLU A 177 -8.56 22.14 9.54
N LEU A 178 -9.19 21.03 9.92
CA LEU A 178 -10.26 20.43 9.12
C LEU A 178 -11.67 20.87 9.52
N SER A 179 -11.80 21.59 10.64
CA SER A 179 -13.09 21.93 11.24
C SER A 179 -14.04 20.72 11.36
N THR A 180 -13.51 19.60 11.85
CA THR A 180 -14.23 18.33 11.95
C THR A 180 -13.88 17.57 13.22
N THR A 181 -14.80 16.70 13.64
CA THR A 181 -14.68 15.90 14.87
C THR A 181 -14.73 14.41 14.54
N PHE A 182 -13.84 13.64 15.17
CA PHE A 182 -13.95 12.19 15.24
C PHE A 182 -14.36 11.77 16.66
N HIS A 183 -15.21 10.75 16.75
CA HIS A 183 -15.53 10.09 18.00
C HIS A 183 -14.98 8.65 17.97
N PHE A 184 -14.20 8.31 18.98
CA PHE A 184 -13.67 6.97 19.18
C PHE A 184 -14.43 6.27 20.29
N ASN A 185 -14.94 5.07 20.01
CA ASN A 185 -15.66 4.24 20.96
C ASN A 185 -15.21 2.78 20.82
N VAL A 186 -15.31 2.01 21.91
CA VAL A 186 -15.07 0.56 21.87
C VAL A 186 -16.38 -0.16 21.54
N VAL A 187 -16.39 -0.90 20.43
CA VAL A 187 -17.52 -1.75 20.00
C VAL A 187 -16.96 -3.13 19.71
N GLU A 188 -17.52 -4.18 20.33
CA GLU A 188 -17.09 -5.57 20.12
C GLU A 188 -15.57 -5.78 20.24
N ASN A 189 -14.95 -5.15 21.25
CA ASN A 189 -13.50 -5.19 21.49
C ASN A 189 -12.64 -4.62 20.35
N LYS A 190 -13.19 -3.69 19.56
CA LYS A 190 -12.48 -2.90 18.55
C LYS A 190 -12.65 -1.42 18.84
N LEU A 191 -11.61 -0.63 18.55
CA LEU A 191 -11.70 0.82 18.58
C LEU A 191 -12.29 1.30 17.25
N VAL A 192 -13.49 1.87 17.30
CA VAL A 192 -14.24 2.35 16.14
C VAL A 192 -14.16 3.87 16.10
N ALA A 193 -13.73 4.41 14.96
CA ALA A 193 -13.80 5.83 14.67
C ALA A 193 -15.07 6.14 13.89
N SER A 194 -15.79 7.16 14.34
CA SER A 194 -17.00 7.67 13.68
C SER A 194 -16.87 9.16 13.38
N ASN A 195 -17.50 9.60 12.30
CA ASN A 195 -17.53 10.99 11.86
C ASN A 195 -18.90 11.32 11.25
N SER A 196 -19.33 12.57 11.36
CA SER A 196 -20.66 13.01 10.88
C SER A 196 -20.90 12.82 9.37
N ARG A 197 -19.85 12.67 8.55
CA ARG A 197 -19.95 12.61 7.08
C ARG A 197 -19.39 11.33 6.47
N LEU A 198 -18.78 10.46 7.28
CA LEU A 198 -18.06 9.29 6.80
C LEU A 198 -18.63 8.03 7.44
N SER A 199 -18.51 6.91 6.75
CA SER A 199 -18.78 5.60 7.36
C SER A 199 -17.77 5.32 8.47
N ASP A 200 -18.24 4.62 9.49
CA ASP A 200 -17.41 4.16 10.59
C ASP A 200 -16.34 3.17 10.09
N PHE A 201 -15.18 3.18 10.74
CA PHE A 201 -14.09 2.27 10.43
C PHE A 201 -13.34 1.87 11.70
N ASN A 202 -12.71 0.69 11.67
CA ASN A 202 -11.98 0.19 12.83
C ASN A 202 -10.52 0.66 12.82
N LEU A 203 -9.96 0.69 14.02
CA LEU A 203 -8.53 0.86 14.27
C LEU A 203 -8.01 -0.35 15.02
N SER A 204 -6.81 -0.78 14.64
CA SER A 204 -6.09 -1.87 15.30
C SER A 204 -4.77 -1.36 15.88
N PRO A 205 -4.44 -1.68 17.14
CA PRO A 205 -3.17 -1.26 17.72
C PRO A 205 -2.01 -1.97 17.03
N VAL A 206 -0.94 -1.22 16.78
CA VAL A 206 0.35 -1.71 16.28
C VAL A 206 1.48 -1.44 17.29
N LYS A 207 1.30 -0.47 18.18
CA LYS A 207 2.09 -0.22 19.41
C LYS A 207 1.16 0.33 20.50
N GLU A 208 1.68 0.58 21.70
CA GLU A 208 0.92 1.07 22.87
C GLU A 208 -0.03 2.23 22.52
N ASP A 209 0.48 3.29 21.90
CA ASP A 209 -0.31 4.47 21.51
C ASP A 209 -0.39 4.66 19.98
N ILE A 210 0.02 3.66 19.19
CA ILE A 210 0.00 3.74 17.72
C ILE A 210 -0.95 2.71 17.16
N PHE A 211 -1.87 3.16 16.32
CA PHE A 211 -2.90 2.35 15.67
C PHE A 211 -2.80 2.48 14.16
N ASN A 212 -3.25 1.44 13.46
CA ASN A 212 -3.53 1.47 12.03
C ASN A 212 -5.04 1.51 11.80
N GLY A 213 -5.53 2.43 10.98
CA GLY A 213 -6.94 2.49 10.58
C GLY A 213 -7.23 1.70 9.30
N GLU A 214 -8.44 1.15 9.21
CA GLU A 214 -8.92 0.44 8.01
C GLU A 214 -9.20 1.39 6.84
N ALA A 215 -9.59 2.63 7.13
CA ALA A 215 -9.87 3.63 6.11
C ALA A 215 -8.58 4.17 5.47
N TRP A 216 -8.52 4.23 4.13
CA TRP A 216 -7.31 4.64 3.38
C TRP A 216 -6.78 6.04 3.73
N PHE A 217 -7.66 6.94 4.17
CA PHE A 217 -7.30 8.30 4.58
C PHE A 217 -6.86 8.40 6.04
N PHE A 218 -7.05 7.33 6.82
CA PHE A 218 -6.80 7.28 8.27
C PHE A 218 -5.75 6.22 8.59
N GLY A 219 -4.58 6.33 7.96
CA GLY A 219 -3.50 5.33 8.01
C GLY A 219 -2.95 5.06 9.40
N GLN A 220 -1.97 5.85 9.85
CA GLN A 220 -1.35 5.72 11.17
C GLN A 220 -1.94 6.76 12.10
N VAL A 221 -2.34 6.32 13.29
CA VAL A 221 -2.92 7.15 14.33
C VAL A 221 -2.04 7.03 15.56
N GLU A 222 -1.38 8.13 15.91
CA GLU A 222 -0.54 8.22 17.10
C GLU A 222 -1.30 9.03 18.15
N PHE A 223 -1.73 8.37 19.22
CA PHE A 223 -2.35 9.04 20.35
C PHE A 223 -1.29 9.69 21.25
N ILE A 224 -1.65 10.83 21.83
CA ILE A 224 -0.73 11.64 22.63
C ILE A 224 -1.23 11.68 24.07
N ARG A 225 -0.37 11.26 25.01
CA ARG A 225 -0.62 11.31 26.44
C ARG A 225 0.09 12.51 27.09
N ASN A 226 -0.53 13.06 28.14
CA ASN A 226 0.15 14.00 29.03
C ASN A 226 1.01 13.26 30.07
N SER A 227 1.64 14.00 30.99
CA SER A 227 2.45 13.45 32.10
C SER A 227 1.69 12.53 33.06
N GLU A 228 0.36 12.64 33.09
CA GLU A 228 -0.54 11.81 33.90
C GLU A 228 -1.02 10.56 33.15
N LYS A 229 -0.46 10.29 31.96
CA LYS A 229 -0.84 9.20 31.04
C LYS A 229 -2.27 9.30 30.48
N ILE A 230 -2.88 10.49 30.54
CA ILE A 230 -4.21 10.75 29.98
C ILE A 230 -4.08 11.14 28.52
N ILE A 231 -4.90 10.54 27.65
CA ILE A 231 -4.98 10.89 26.24
C ILE A 231 -5.50 12.33 26.08
N THR A 232 -4.73 13.17 25.41
CA THR A 232 -5.03 14.60 25.17
C THR A 232 -5.28 14.92 23.70
N GLY A 233 -4.96 14.00 22.79
CA GLY A 233 -5.17 14.18 21.37
C GLY A 233 -4.62 13.01 20.58
N PHE A 234 -4.62 13.13 19.27
CA PHE A 234 -3.90 12.23 18.38
C PHE A 234 -3.40 12.96 17.13
N LYS A 235 -2.47 12.32 16.43
CA LYS A 235 -2.02 12.70 15.08
C LYS A 235 -2.40 11.59 14.11
N VAL A 236 -2.86 11.97 12.93
CA VAL A 236 -3.08 11.04 11.83
C VAL A 236 -2.14 11.33 10.66
N SER A 237 -1.54 10.26 10.14
CA SER A 237 -0.64 10.27 8.99
C SER A 237 -1.08 9.22 7.97
N ASN A 238 -0.84 9.49 6.69
CA ASN A 238 -1.00 8.54 5.60
C ASN A 238 0.02 8.85 4.48
N GLY A 239 -0.13 8.22 3.32
CA GLY A 239 0.77 8.46 2.18
C GLY A 239 0.73 9.87 1.58
N ARG A 240 -0.24 10.71 1.96
CA ARG A 240 -0.55 12.06 1.42
C ARG A 240 -0.49 13.18 2.47
N VAL A 241 -0.83 12.88 3.72
CA VAL A 241 -0.89 13.84 4.84
C VAL A 241 -0.02 13.32 5.98
N ARG A 242 0.69 14.20 6.69
CA ARG A 242 1.53 13.84 7.84
C ARG A 242 1.15 14.66 9.06
N ASN A 243 1.02 13.99 10.19
CA ASN A 243 0.87 14.57 11.53
C ASN A 243 -0.32 15.53 11.68
N LEU A 244 -1.42 15.29 10.96
CA LEU A 244 -2.63 16.10 11.13
C LEU A 244 -3.16 15.88 12.55
N TYR A 245 -3.24 16.96 13.32
CA TYR A 245 -3.52 16.90 14.74
C TYR A 245 -5.00 17.07 15.04
N PHE A 246 -5.47 16.32 16.05
CA PHE A 246 -6.77 16.45 16.67
C PHE A 246 -6.60 16.51 18.19
N GLU A 247 -7.18 17.53 18.80
CA GLU A 247 -7.21 17.72 20.25
C GLU A 247 -8.42 16.99 20.86
N LYS A 248 -8.23 16.36 22.02
CA LYS A 248 -9.34 15.76 22.78
C LYS A 248 -10.21 16.86 23.37
N ILE A 249 -11.49 16.83 23.06
CA ILE A 249 -12.48 17.76 23.60
C ILE A 249 -13.37 17.06 24.63
N LYS A 250 -13.96 17.87 25.53
CA LYS A 250 -14.88 17.42 26.57
C LYS A 250 -16.24 17.01 26.01
#